data_AF-A0A4C1T396-F1
#
_entry.id   AF-A0A4C1T396-F1
#
_cell.length_a   1.000
_cell.length_b   1.000
_cell.length_c   1.000
_cell.angle_alpha   90.00
_cell.angle_beta   90.00
_cell.angle_gamma   90.00
#
_symmetry.space_group_name_H-M   'P 1'
#
loop_
_entity.id
_entity.type
_entity.pdbx_description
1 polymer ?
#
loop_
_entity_poly.entity_id
_entity_poly.type
_entity_poly.pdbx_seq_one_letter_code
_entity_poly.pdbx_strand_id
1 'polypeptide(L)'
;MEKYRFEVKVKSAEVPKSNIMCITSITEVDKETFLIPDKFQPVHFHETVMKTQAYQKVKATLQRRHGKRFVWIPISAEIKDLYMDQDGNMQYKGYLLEEFIPETKQQTSSSGISEEALSKMLENFTEMKKDM
;
A
#
# COMPACT_ATOMS: atom_id res chain seq x y z
N MET A 1 -18.31 13.78 3.84
CA MET A 1 -17.63 13.35 5.09
C MET A 1 -16.19 13.06 4.74
N GLU A 2 -15.26 13.76 5.39
CA GLU A 2 -13.82 13.54 5.22
C GLU A 2 -13.45 12.14 5.78
N LYS A 3 -12.64 11.40 5.03
CA LYS A 3 -12.25 10.01 5.38
C LYS A 3 -10.84 9.74 4.87
N TYR A 4 -10.11 8.88 5.56
CA TYR A 4 -8.83 8.35 5.08
C TYR A 4 -8.94 6.86 4.81
N ARG A 5 -8.18 6.39 3.82
CA ARG A 5 -8.02 4.96 3.53
C ARG A 5 -6.74 4.46 4.17
N PHE A 6 -6.86 3.54 5.11
CA PHE A 6 -5.71 2.92 5.75
C PHE A 6 -5.37 1.59 5.08
N GLU A 7 -4.11 1.35 4.75
CA GLU A 7 -3.62 -0.01 4.46
C GLU A 7 -3.25 -0.70 5.77
N VAL A 8 -3.92 -1.83 6.05
CA VAL A 8 -3.59 -2.70 7.18
C VAL A 8 -3.00 -4.00 6.65
N LYS A 9 -1.80 -4.36 7.09
CA LYS A 9 -1.04 -5.54 6.65
C LYS A 9 -0.62 -6.40 7.84
N VAL A 10 -0.65 -7.70 7.67
CA VAL A 10 -0.08 -8.66 8.63
C VAL A 10 1.39 -8.89 8.28
N LYS A 11 2.31 -8.47 9.17
CA LYS A 11 3.76 -8.69 9.04
C LYS A 11 4.23 -9.76 10.04
N SER A 12 5.33 -10.43 9.72
CA SER A 12 6.05 -11.27 10.68
C SER A 12 6.71 -10.37 11.73
N ALA A 13 6.61 -10.74 13.01
CA ALA A 13 7.37 -10.05 14.04
C ALA A 13 8.83 -10.55 14.07
N GLU A 14 9.69 -9.81 14.78
CA GLU A 14 11.07 -10.23 15.08
C GLU A 14 11.12 -11.54 15.89
N VAL A 15 10.09 -11.79 16.71
CA VAL A 15 9.95 -13.04 17.46
C VAL A 15 9.42 -14.15 16.55
N PRO A 16 10.14 -15.29 16.43
CA PRO A 16 9.69 -16.41 15.61
C PRO A 16 8.28 -16.86 16.01
N LYS A 17 7.40 -16.99 15.02
CA LYS A 17 5.98 -17.45 15.10
C LYS A 17 4.90 -16.42 15.43
N SER A 18 5.23 -15.17 15.80
CA SER A 18 4.18 -14.15 16.01
C SER A 18 3.93 -13.29 14.76
N ASN A 19 2.66 -13.00 14.49
CA ASN A 19 2.24 -12.08 13.44
C ASN A 19 1.75 -10.79 14.09
N ILE A 20 2.13 -9.65 13.55
CA ILE A 20 1.63 -8.35 13.99
C ILE A 20 0.83 -7.70 12.87
N MET A 21 -0.24 -7.00 13.24
CA MET A 21 -0.91 -6.09 12.31
C MET A 21 -0.14 -4.78 12.27
N CYS A 22 -0.07 -4.20 11.09
CA CYS A 22 0.63 -2.95 10.82
C CYS A 22 -0.27 -2.05 9.96
N ILE A 23 -0.34 -0.76 10.29
CA ILE A 23 -0.83 0.26 9.38
C ILE A 23 0.38 0.75 8.58
N THR A 24 0.37 0.49 7.27
CA THR A 24 1.53 0.74 6.40
C THR A 24 1.41 2.03 5.63
N SER A 25 0.20 2.47 5.31
CA SER A 25 -0.03 3.72 4.59
C SER A 25 -1.41 4.31 4.84
N ILE A 26 -1.54 5.59 4.50
CA ILE A 26 -2.76 6.38 4.56
C ILE A 26 -2.96 7.02 3.19
N THR A 27 -4.12 6.83 2.57
CA THR A 27 -4.51 7.52 1.34
C THR A 27 -5.64 8.49 1.66
N GLU A 28 -5.46 9.74 1.27
CA GLU A 28 -6.53 10.74 1.29
C GLU A 28 -7.53 10.51 0.14
N VAL A 29 -8.75 11.05 0.22
CA VAL A 29 -9.72 10.92 -0.88
C VAL A 29 -9.21 11.71 -2.08
N ASP A 30 -9.00 11.03 -3.21
CA ASP A 30 -8.53 11.59 -4.48
C ASP A 30 -7.17 12.31 -4.43
N LYS A 31 -6.37 12.01 -3.41
CA LYS A 31 -5.00 12.52 -3.26
C LYS A 31 -4.01 11.36 -3.07
N GLU A 32 -2.81 11.75 -2.71
CA GLU A 32 -1.65 10.90 -2.59
C GLU A 32 -1.74 9.92 -1.42
N THR A 33 -0.90 8.89 -1.51
CA THR A 33 -0.71 7.90 -0.44
C THR A 33 0.53 8.28 0.36
N PHE A 34 0.45 8.24 1.67
CA PHE A 34 1.56 8.54 2.57
C PHE A 34 1.98 7.29 3.34
N LEU A 35 3.29 7.06 3.41
CA LEU A 35 3.88 5.89 4.05
C LEU A 35 4.09 6.12 5.55
N ILE A 36 3.70 5.14 6.37
CA ILE A 36 4.00 5.15 7.81
C ILE A 36 5.40 4.57 8.03
N PRO A 37 6.32 5.28 8.73
CA PRO A 37 7.65 4.75 9.04
C PRO A 37 7.58 3.41 9.76
N ASP A 38 8.44 2.45 9.39
CA ASP A 38 8.36 1.06 9.87
C ASP A 38 8.25 0.94 11.40
N LYS A 39 9.00 1.76 12.14
CA LYS A 39 8.97 1.80 13.62
C LYS A 39 7.61 2.17 14.22
N PHE A 40 6.74 2.81 13.45
CA PHE A 40 5.42 3.28 13.88
C PHE A 40 4.27 2.49 13.30
N GLN A 41 4.51 1.61 12.33
CA GLN A 41 3.43 0.85 11.70
C GLN A 41 2.64 -0.10 12.62
N PRO A 42 3.22 -0.72 13.67
CA PRO A 42 2.44 -1.62 14.53
C PRO A 42 1.15 -0.98 15.05
N VAL A 43 0.00 -1.68 14.93
CA VAL A 43 -1.31 -1.06 15.20
C VAL A 43 -1.46 -0.49 16.61
N HIS A 44 -0.70 -1.00 17.59
CA HIS A 44 -0.76 -0.54 18.98
C HIS A 44 -0.32 0.93 19.13
N PHE A 45 0.39 1.49 18.15
CA PHE A 45 0.64 2.93 18.12
C PHE A 45 -0.57 3.74 17.62
N HIS A 46 -1.49 3.11 16.91
CA HIS A 46 -2.64 3.73 16.24
C HIS A 46 -3.96 3.44 16.98
N GLU A 47 -3.99 3.69 18.29
CA GLU A 47 -5.13 3.33 19.15
C GLU A 47 -6.47 3.91 18.70
N THR A 48 -6.47 5.15 18.21
CA THR A 48 -7.68 5.83 17.70
C THR A 48 -8.28 5.07 16.52
N VAL A 49 -7.44 4.59 15.59
CA VAL A 49 -7.85 3.74 14.47
C VAL A 49 -8.38 2.40 14.98
N MET A 50 -7.72 1.80 15.97
CA MET A 50 -8.14 0.50 16.52
C MET A 50 -9.54 0.53 17.14
N LYS A 51 -9.96 1.66 17.69
CA LYS A 51 -11.30 1.81 18.31
C LYS A 51 -12.43 1.83 17.28
N THR A 52 -12.12 2.01 16.00
CA THR A 52 -13.16 2.15 14.95
C THR A 52 -13.79 0.81 14.58
N GLN A 53 -15.09 0.82 14.30
CA GLN A 53 -15.81 -0.38 13.81
C GLN A 53 -15.21 -0.92 12.50
N ALA A 54 -14.71 -0.02 11.66
CA ALA A 54 -14.05 -0.35 10.41
C ALA A 54 -12.78 -1.17 10.64
N TYR A 55 -11.93 -0.76 11.58
CA TYR A 55 -10.76 -1.55 11.97
C TYR A 55 -11.15 -2.91 12.58
N GLN A 56 -12.17 -2.97 13.43
CA GLN A 56 -12.61 -4.25 14.00
C GLN A 56 -13.03 -5.27 12.93
N LYS A 57 -13.68 -4.81 11.85
CA LYS A 57 -13.98 -5.65 10.67
C LYS A 57 -12.71 -6.11 9.95
N VAL A 58 -11.72 -5.24 9.79
CA VAL A 58 -10.42 -5.61 9.22
C VAL A 58 -9.73 -6.67 10.07
N LYS A 59 -9.71 -6.49 11.40
CA LYS A 59 -9.12 -7.43 12.35
C LYS A 59 -9.77 -8.81 12.26
N ALA A 60 -11.10 -8.86 12.16
CA ALA A 60 -11.83 -10.11 11.96
C ALA A 60 -11.55 -10.76 10.59
N THR A 61 -11.26 -9.96 9.56
CA THR A 61 -11.02 -10.44 8.19
C THR A 61 -9.59 -10.94 7.97
N LEU A 62 -8.61 -10.26 8.54
CA LEU A 62 -7.18 -10.55 8.35
C LEU A 62 -6.70 -11.65 9.31
N GLN A 63 -6.98 -12.90 8.96
CA GLN A 63 -6.61 -14.09 9.75
C GLN A 63 -5.31 -14.78 9.28
N ARG A 64 -4.83 -14.47 8.07
CA ARG A 64 -3.67 -15.14 7.44
C ARG A 64 -2.42 -14.26 7.40
N ARG A 65 -1.24 -14.88 7.47
CA ARG A 65 0.06 -14.22 7.26
C ARG A 65 0.09 -13.48 5.92
N HIS A 66 0.77 -12.34 5.89
CA HIS A 66 0.95 -11.50 4.71
C HIS A 66 -0.35 -10.95 4.08
N GLY A 67 -1.50 -11.21 4.69
CA GLY A 67 -2.76 -10.61 4.26
C GLY A 67 -2.74 -9.10 4.44
N LYS A 68 -3.35 -8.38 3.49
CA LYS A 68 -3.56 -6.94 3.58
C LYS A 68 -4.99 -6.55 3.21
N ARG A 69 -5.48 -5.45 3.78
CA ARG A 69 -6.76 -4.84 3.44
C ARG A 69 -6.64 -3.33 3.47
N PHE A 70 -7.35 -2.69 2.55
CA PHE A 70 -7.61 -1.27 2.62
C PHE A 70 -8.96 -1.04 3.30
N VAL A 71 -9.04 -0.03 4.15
CA VAL A 71 -10.28 0.32 4.84
C VAL A 71 -10.45 1.81 4.90
N TRP A 72 -11.65 2.29 4.54
CA TRP A 72 -12.03 3.69 4.72
C TRP A 72 -12.51 3.92 6.14
N ILE A 73 -11.94 4.93 6.79
CA ILE A 73 -12.27 5.32 8.15
C ILE A 73 -12.63 6.81 8.13
N PRO A 74 -13.83 7.19 8.62
CA PRO A 74 -14.19 8.59 8.79
C PRO A 74 -13.19 9.31 9.72
N ILE A 75 -12.80 10.52 9.36
CA ILE A 75 -11.86 11.30 10.18
C ILE A 75 -12.62 11.89 11.36
N SER A 76 -12.36 11.40 12.56
CA SER A 76 -12.69 12.10 13.81
C SER A 76 -11.64 13.18 14.09
N ALA A 77 -11.93 14.13 14.98
CA ALA A 77 -10.94 15.11 15.44
C ALA A 77 -9.65 14.44 15.95
N GLU A 78 -9.79 13.35 16.72
CA GLU A 78 -8.65 12.59 17.24
C GLU A 78 -7.80 11.93 16.14
N ILE A 79 -8.41 11.46 15.05
CA ILE A 79 -7.67 10.90 13.91
C ILE A 79 -6.99 12.03 13.14
N LYS A 80 -7.67 13.17 12.97
CA LYS A 80 -7.13 14.33 12.26
C LYS A 80 -5.87 14.84 12.93
N ASP A 81 -5.93 15.13 14.23
CA ASP A 81 -4.80 15.66 15.00
C ASP A 81 -3.59 14.71 15.02
N LEU A 82 -3.85 13.40 14.95
CA LEU A 82 -2.79 12.38 14.96
C LEU A 82 -2.05 12.28 13.63
N TYR A 83 -2.75 12.51 12.51
CA TYR A 83 -2.23 12.23 11.17
C TYR A 83 -2.03 13.46 10.29
N MET A 84 -2.49 14.63 10.71
CA MET A 84 -2.37 15.87 9.99
C MET A 84 -2.02 17.00 10.96
N ASP A 85 -1.05 17.84 10.60
CA ASP A 85 -0.72 19.03 11.37
C ASP A 85 -1.68 20.20 11.05
N GLN A 86 -1.44 21.35 11.69
CA GLN A 86 -2.28 22.54 11.51
C GLN A 86 -2.13 23.17 10.12
N ASP A 87 -1.01 22.89 9.44
CA ASP A 87 -0.71 23.40 8.11
C ASP A 87 -1.23 22.47 7.00
N GLY A 88 -1.80 21.31 7.38
CA GLY A 88 -2.35 20.32 6.46
C GLY A 88 -1.35 19.28 5.98
N ASN A 89 -0.16 19.18 6.59
CA ASN A 89 0.81 18.16 6.22
C ASN A 89 0.49 16.84 6.92
N MET A 90 0.65 15.74 6.18
CA MET A 90 0.51 14.41 6.73
C MET A 90 1.68 14.10 7.65
N GLN A 91 1.37 13.78 8.90
CA GLN A 91 2.36 13.52 9.94
C GLN A 91 2.02 12.27 10.77
N TYR A 92 2.95 11.84 11.60
CA TYR A 92 2.69 10.92 12.69
C TYR A 92 3.76 11.03 13.77
N LYS A 93 3.35 11.29 15.03
CA LYS A 93 4.27 11.45 16.19
C LYS A 93 5.43 12.43 15.92
N GLY A 94 5.15 13.56 15.27
CA GLY A 94 6.14 14.60 14.95
C GLY A 94 7.04 14.31 13.75
N TYR A 95 6.75 13.26 12.98
CA TYR A 95 7.41 12.97 11.70
C TYR A 95 6.48 13.31 10.56
N LEU A 96 6.97 14.01 9.54
CA LEU A 96 6.28 14.12 8.26
C LEU A 96 6.29 12.75 7.56
N LEU A 97 5.15 12.39 6.96
CA LEU A 97 5.01 11.15 6.22
C LEU A 97 5.51 11.32 4.80
N GLU A 98 6.19 10.30 4.28
CA GLU A 98 6.68 10.29 2.92
C GLU A 98 5.53 10.01 1.95
N GLU A 99 5.42 10.83 0.91
CA GLU A 99 4.50 10.60 -0.18
C GLU A 99 4.97 9.41 -1.04
N PHE A 100 4.10 8.41 -1.19
CA PHE A 100 4.30 7.32 -2.12
C PHE A 100 3.99 7.79 -3.53
N ILE A 101 5.03 8.15 -4.25
CA ILE A 101 4.97 8.39 -5.69
C ILE A 101 5.14 7.02 -6.35
N PRO A 102 4.10 6.44 -6.98
CA PRO A 102 4.29 5.25 -7.79
C PRO A 102 5.32 5.63 -8.83
N GLU A 103 6.34 4.80 -9.05
CA GLU A 103 7.17 4.93 -10.25
C GLU A 103 6.20 4.91 -11.43
N THR A 104 5.89 6.08 -11.98
CA THR A 104 5.23 6.22 -13.26
C THR A 104 6.06 5.34 -14.14
N LYS A 105 5.47 4.25 -14.66
CA LYS A 105 6.16 3.34 -15.58
C LYS A 105 6.91 4.26 -16.53
N GLN A 106 8.23 4.35 -16.38
CA GLN A 106 9.05 4.88 -17.45
C GLN A 106 8.56 4.07 -18.64
N GLN A 107 8.02 4.75 -19.65
CA GLN A 107 7.88 4.13 -20.95
C GLN A 107 9.18 3.37 -21.15
N THR A 108 9.08 2.05 -21.19
CA THR A 108 10.20 1.21 -21.50
C THR A 108 10.65 1.67 -22.87
N SER A 109 11.61 2.58 -22.93
CA SER A 109 12.56 2.60 -24.02
C SER A 109 13.22 1.24 -23.90
N SER A 110 12.70 0.28 -24.66
CA SER A 110 13.22 -1.08 -24.74
C SER A 110 14.63 -0.99 -25.30
N SER A 111 15.61 -0.83 -24.42
CA SER A 111 16.95 -1.29 -24.71
C SER A 111 16.88 -2.81 -24.85
N GLY A 112 16.72 -3.31 -26.07
CA GLY A 112 17.23 -4.65 -26.38
C GLY A 112 16.63 -5.44 -27.53
N ILE A 113 15.41 -5.18 -28.02
CA ILE A 113 14.85 -5.96 -29.14
C ILE A 113 13.97 -5.04 -30.00
N SER A 114 14.31 -4.92 -31.29
CA SER A 114 13.49 -4.18 -32.25
C SER A 114 12.21 -4.94 -32.57
N GLU A 115 11.17 -4.22 -32.98
CA GLU A 115 9.90 -4.81 -33.41
C GLU A 115 10.11 -5.79 -34.57
N GLU A 116 11.05 -5.51 -35.49
CA GLU A 116 11.48 -6.45 -36.53
C GLU A 116 12.01 -7.79 -36.00
N ALA A 117 12.73 -7.79 -34.87
CA ALA A 117 13.27 -9.02 -34.30
C ALA A 117 12.15 -9.87 -33.68
N LEU A 118 11.13 -9.24 -33.10
CA LEU A 118 9.93 -9.93 -32.61
C LEU A 118 9.09 -10.51 -33.76
N SER A 119 8.92 -9.75 -34.85
CA SER A 119 8.19 -10.20 -36.04
C SER A 119 8.86 -11.43 -36.68
N LYS A 120 10.19 -11.43 -36.81
CA LYS A 120 10.93 -12.61 -37.31
C LYS A 120 10.81 -13.84 -36.41
N MET A 121 10.82 -13.65 -35.09
CA MET A 121 10.61 -14.78 -34.16
C MET A 121 9.21 -15.38 -34.31
N LEU A 122 8.19 -14.53 -34.51
CA LEU A 122 6.81 -14.98 -34.73
C LEU A 122 6.65 -15.72 -36.06
N GLU A 123 7.24 -15.20 -37.14
CA GLU A 123 7.23 -15.85 -38.46
C GLU A 123 7.87 -17.26 -38.38
N ASN A 124 9.06 -17.38 -37.78
CA ASN A 124 9.73 -18.67 -37.59
C ASN A 124 8.87 -19.68 -36.80
N PHE A 125 8.14 -19.22 -35.77
CA PHE A 125 7.23 -20.08 -35.00
C PHE A 125 6.03 -20.58 -35.81
N THR A 126 5.54 -19.76 -36.74
CA THR A 126 4.43 -20.15 -37.62
C THR A 126 4.87 -21.09 -38.74
N GLU A 127 6.09 -20.93 -39.26
CA GLU A 127 6.67 -21.83 -40.26
C GLU A 127 6.95 -23.21 -39.66
N MET A 128 7.46 -23.30 -38.43
CA MET A 128 7.68 -24.58 -37.73
C MET A 128 6.41 -25.42 -37.53
N LYS A 129 5.22 -24.78 -37.50
CA LYS A 129 3.93 -25.50 -37.40
C LYS A 129 3.37 -25.96 -38.74
N LYS A 130 3.94 -25.49 -39.85
CA LYS A 130 3.46 -25.81 -41.20
C LYS A 130 4.10 -27.07 -41.77
N ASP A 131 5.24 -27.48 -41.21
CA ASP A 131 6.01 -28.68 -41.58
C ASP A 131 5.81 -29.86 -40.60
N MET A 132 4.72 -29.86 -39.83
CA MET A 132 4.31 -30.96 -38.94
C MET A 132 2.93 -31.48 -39.34
#